data_AF-A0A2S7FA91-F1
#
_entry.id   AF-A0A2S7FA91-F1
#
_cell.length_a   1.000
_cell.length_b   1.000
_cell.length_c   1.000
_cell.angle_alpha   90.00
_cell.angle_beta   90.00
_cell.angle_gamma   90.00
#
_symmetry.space_group_name_H-M   'P 1'
#
loop_
_entity.id
_entity.type
_entity.pdbx_description
1 polymer ?
#
loop_
_entity_poly.entity_id
_entity_poly.type
_entity_poly.pdbx_seq_one_letter_code
_entity_poly.pdbx_strand_id
1 'polypeptide(L)'
;MYELEKAKDGNYTLKYDGKYIHSRYNPIKEAEQFVNGNRDLLNKNKILVYGVGLGYHINEILKRNNLVIYVFEWNEEIIKYCKMVNKNIFKQKNVVLIDKKNKEFYKLLGELLKETKGVLIHKQSLYTIKDKNEKLYNLLNDFSIKRQLVEINRTSILKYDKNYRLNKKITCNKITEFIEAVKCQDKPIIITAAGPSLDEELKYLNQYRERFIVFSVGSALRTLIENNIYPDAIFLIDGGSQIKNQFIEFENLSIPLCFSAYASNEAIKIYSGPKYIFNDSESEENLYITTDGSVAIAALDIATKCDPKEIIFLGQDLALINGKNHTKAYEKMHLDKKESQYKLIEVPGICGNMVKTIQSYILFKNSIERIINNNSNIKFVNCSRGALIRGTRNMNFKLFLEKELK
;
A
#
# COMPACT_ATOMS: atom_id res chain seq x y z
N MET A 1 16.91 -22.90 9.04
CA MET A 1 17.44 -24.25 8.73
C MET A 1 16.80 -24.77 7.45
N TYR A 2 17.58 -25.40 6.59
CA TYR A 2 17.12 -26.01 5.34
C TYR A 2 17.15 -27.53 5.46
N GLU A 3 16.07 -28.19 5.03
CA GLU A 3 15.97 -29.65 5.01
C GLU A 3 15.52 -30.09 3.62
N LEU A 4 16.36 -30.84 2.91
CA LEU A 4 16.02 -31.46 1.62
C LEU A 4 15.56 -32.89 1.88
N GLU A 5 14.34 -33.23 1.47
CA GLU A 5 13.75 -34.54 1.71
C GLU A 5 12.92 -35.03 0.51
N LYS A 6 12.47 -36.28 0.55
CA LYS A 6 11.60 -36.86 -0.47
C LYS A 6 10.14 -36.59 -0.15
N ALA A 7 9.41 -36.03 -1.10
CA ALA A 7 7.96 -35.97 -1.08
C ALA A 7 7.35 -37.38 -1.29
N LYS A 8 6.04 -37.52 -1.02
CA LYS A 8 5.35 -38.81 -1.13
C LYS A 8 5.40 -39.45 -2.53
N ASP A 9 5.55 -38.63 -3.57
CA ASP A 9 5.69 -39.06 -4.97
C ASP A 9 7.14 -39.40 -5.37
N GLY A 10 8.09 -39.34 -4.44
CA GLY A 10 9.50 -39.63 -4.67
C GLY A 10 10.30 -38.46 -5.28
N ASN A 11 9.68 -37.32 -5.58
CA ASN A 11 10.39 -36.10 -5.95
C ASN A 11 11.00 -35.43 -4.71
N TYR A 12 11.94 -34.51 -4.89
CA TYR A 12 12.49 -33.77 -3.77
C TYR A 12 11.58 -32.61 -3.38
N THR A 13 11.45 -32.37 -2.08
CA THR A 13 10.94 -31.11 -1.54
C THR A 13 11.99 -30.47 -0.64
N LEU A 14 11.88 -29.16 -0.46
CA LEU A 14 12.77 -28.37 0.38
C LEU A 14 11.93 -27.70 1.45
N LYS A 15 12.43 -27.73 2.69
CA LYS A 15 11.82 -27.06 3.83
C LYS A 15 12.77 -25.97 4.33
N TYR A 16 12.20 -24.82 4.70
CA TYR A 16 12.90 -23.68 5.28
C TYR A 16 12.19 -23.28 6.56
N ASP A 17 12.89 -23.34 7.69
CA ASP A 17 12.38 -22.97 9.02
C ASP A 17 11.02 -23.62 9.32
N GLY A 18 10.94 -24.95 9.19
CA GLY A 18 9.70 -25.68 9.46
C GLY A 18 8.69 -25.66 8.30
N LYS A 19 8.83 -24.78 7.31
CA LYS A 19 7.84 -24.57 6.24
C LYS A 19 8.31 -25.14 4.91
N TYR A 20 7.42 -25.86 4.24
CA TYR A 20 7.68 -26.42 2.92
C TYR A 20 7.73 -25.33 1.85
N ILE A 21 8.78 -25.38 1.03
CA ILE A 21 8.94 -24.56 -0.16
C ILE A 21 8.18 -25.16 -1.34
N HIS A 22 8.13 -26.49 -1.42
CA HIS A 22 7.34 -27.25 -2.39
C HIS A 22 6.46 -28.27 -1.67
N SER A 23 5.37 -28.68 -2.29
CA SER A 23 4.44 -29.68 -1.73
C SER A 23 5.17 -30.92 -1.23
N ARG A 24 4.92 -31.29 0.03
CA ARG A 24 5.41 -32.55 0.59
C ARG A 24 4.74 -33.80 -0.02
N TYR A 25 3.69 -33.61 -0.81
CA TYR A 25 2.92 -34.68 -1.43
C TYR A 25 3.33 -34.89 -2.88
N ASN A 26 3.33 -33.81 -3.67
CA ASN A 26 3.67 -33.85 -5.09
C ASN A 26 4.10 -32.45 -5.58
N PRO A 27 5.41 -32.16 -5.57
CA PRO A 27 5.98 -30.89 -6.04
C PRO A 27 5.66 -30.55 -7.50
N ILE A 28 5.60 -31.57 -8.38
CA ILE A 28 5.33 -31.37 -9.81
C ILE A 28 3.90 -30.89 -10.03
N LYS A 29 2.94 -31.54 -9.38
CA LYS A 29 1.51 -31.16 -9.45
C LYS A 29 1.26 -29.76 -8.87
N GLU A 30 1.96 -29.39 -7.80
CA GLU A 30 1.92 -28.01 -7.28
C GLU A 30 2.40 -27.01 -8.33
N ALA A 31 3.53 -27.28 -8.98
CA ALA A 31 4.07 -26.44 -10.04
C ALA A 31 3.09 -26.30 -11.22
N GLU A 32 2.46 -27.41 -11.64
CA GLU A 32 1.43 -27.39 -12.68
C GLU A 32 0.26 -26.51 -12.29
N GLN A 33 -0.24 -26.62 -11.06
CA GLN A 33 -1.33 -25.80 -10.53
C GLN A 33 -0.95 -24.31 -10.47
N PHE A 34 0.26 -24.01 -10.01
CA PHE A 34 0.78 -22.64 -9.94
C PHE A 34 0.83 -21.98 -11.33
N VAL A 35 1.37 -22.68 -12.33
CA VAL A 35 1.45 -22.19 -13.71
C VAL A 35 0.06 -22.11 -14.35
N ASN A 36 -0.82 -23.08 -14.08
CA ASN A 36 -2.20 -23.06 -14.58
C ASN A 36 -3.06 -21.94 -13.98
N GLY A 37 -2.84 -21.57 -12.72
CA GLY A 37 -3.50 -20.42 -12.09
C GLY A 37 -3.06 -19.08 -12.65
N ASN A 38 -1.98 -19.03 -13.45
CA ASN A 38 -1.42 -17.80 -13.99
C ASN A 38 -1.30 -17.80 -15.53
N ARG A 39 -2.12 -18.59 -16.23
CA ARG A 39 -2.04 -18.78 -17.70
C ARG A 39 -2.02 -17.48 -18.48
N ASP A 40 -2.82 -16.50 -18.09
CA ASP A 40 -2.95 -15.21 -18.81
C ASP A 40 -1.64 -14.41 -18.86
N LEU A 41 -0.77 -14.58 -17.86
CA LEU A 41 0.55 -13.94 -17.81
C LEU A 41 1.57 -14.59 -18.73
N LEU A 42 1.34 -15.86 -19.07
CA LEU A 42 2.30 -16.67 -19.82
C LEU A 42 2.21 -16.41 -21.34
N ASN A 43 1.23 -15.61 -21.78
CA ASN A 43 1.10 -15.17 -23.18
C ASN A 43 2.06 -14.02 -23.55
N LYS A 44 3.12 -13.78 -22.76
CA LYS A 44 4.03 -12.63 -22.89
C LYS A 44 5.43 -13.10 -23.25
N ASN A 45 6.05 -12.49 -24.26
CA ASN A 45 7.39 -12.89 -24.74
C ASN A 45 8.50 -12.89 -23.66
N LYS A 46 8.33 -12.10 -22.59
CA LYS A 46 9.21 -12.03 -21.42
C LYS A 46 8.42 -12.22 -20.12
N ILE A 47 8.92 -13.08 -19.25
CA ILE A 47 8.32 -13.36 -17.94
C ILE A 47 9.36 -13.14 -16.85
N LEU A 48 8.95 -12.45 -15.79
CA LEU A 48 9.70 -12.31 -14.56
C LEU A 48 9.18 -13.34 -13.55
N VAL A 49 10.05 -14.21 -13.07
CA VAL A 49 9.76 -15.14 -11.97
C VAL A 49 10.62 -14.73 -10.77
N TYR A 50 10.01 -14.35 -9.66
CA TYR A 50 10.71 -14.27 -8.39
C TYR A 50 10.61 -15.61 -7.65
N GLY A 51 11.76 -16.16 -7.28
CA GLY A 51 11.90 -17.38 -6.53
C GLY A 51 12.17 -18.59 -7.44
N VAL A 52 13.37 -19.17 -7.34
CA VAL A 52 13.75 -20.35 -8.15
C VAL A 52 13.22 -21.65 -7.54
N GLY A 53 13.11 -21.72 -6.20
CA GLY A 53 12.65 -22.92 -5.50
C GLY A 53 13.54 -24.11 -5.85
N LEU A 54 12.94 -25.25 -6.21
CA LEU A 54 13.63 -26.41 -6.81
C LEU A 54 13.43 -26.46 -8.34
N GLY A 55 12.92 -25.39 -8.95
CA GLY A 55 12.78 -25.24 -10.39
C GLY A 55 11.59 -25.95 -11.04
N TYR A 56 10.69 -26.56 -10.26
CA TYR A 56 9.54 -27.29 -10.81
C TYR A 56 8.60 -26.38 -11.61
N HIS A 57 8.24 -25.20 -11.08
CA HIS A 57 7.42 -24.23 -11.81
C HIS A 57 8.11 -23.68 -13.05
N ILE A 58 9.44 -23.58 -13.05
CA ILE A 58 10.20 -23.15 -14.23
C ILE A 58 10.11 -24.21 -15.33
N ASN A 59 10.24 -25.51 -14.99
CA ASN A 59 10.02 -26.61 -15.93
C ASN A 59 8.62 -26.54 -16.56
N GLU A 60 7.59 -26.29 -15.75
CA GLU A 60 6.21 -26.19 -16.24
C GLU A 60 5.99 -24.96 -17.15
N ILE A 61 6.66 -23.83 -16.88
CA ILE A 61 6.64 -22.67 -17.79
C ILE A 61 7.35 -23.02 -19.11
N LEU A 62 8.50 -23.70 -19.06
CA LEU A 62 9.30 -24.08 -20.23
C LEU A 62 8.58 -25.02 -21.20
N LYS A 63 7.60 -25.80 -20.73
CA LYS A 63 6.73 -26.61 -21.61
C LYS A 63 5.90 -25.75 -22.57
N ARG A 64 5.82 -24.42 -22.34
CA ARG A 64 5.08 -23.48 -23.17
C ARG A 64 6.06 -22.71 -24.06
N ASN A 65 5.80 -22.68 -25.36
CA ASN A 65 6.79 -22.25 -26.35
C ASN A 65 7.08 -20.73 -26.33
N ASN A 66 8.36 -20.41 -26.57
CA ASN A 66 8.89 -19.10 -26.98
C ASN A 66 8.92 -17.95 -25.95
N LEU A 67 9.19 -18.26 -24.68
CA LEU A 67 9.26 -17.28 -23.58
C LEU A 67 10.69 -17.12 -23.06
N VAL A 68 11.15 -15.88 -22.86
CA VAL A 68 12.36 -15.60 -22.07
C VAL A 68 11.96 -15.46 -20.60
N ILE A 69 12.56 -16.27 -19.73
CA ILE A 69 12.24 -16.36 -18.30
C ILE A 69 13.39 -15.74 -17.50
N TYR A 70 13.15 -14.57 -16.92
CA TYR A 70 14.06 -13.93 -15.97
C TYR A 70 13.72 -14.40 -14.56
N VAL A 71 14.61 -15.20 -13.97
CA VAL A 71 14.42 -15.79 -12.65
C VAL A 71 15.25 -15.00 -11.64
N PHE A 72 14.59 -14.26 -10.76
CA PHE A 72 15.25 -13.57 -9.65
C PHE A 72 15.23 -14.45 -8.40
N GLU A 73 16.39 -14.66 -7.78
CA GLU A 73 16.48 -15.34 -6.49
C GLU A 73 17.53 -14.67 -5.61
N TRP A 74 17.08 -14.01 -4.54
CA TRP A 74 17.99 -13.33 -3.62
C TRP A 74 18.62 -14.32 -2.63
N ASN A 75 17.98 -15.46 -2.37
CA ASN A 75 18.48 -16.44 -1.41
C ASN A 75 19.39 -17.49 -2.08
N GLU A 76 20.70 -17.31 -1.92
CA GLU A 76 21.71 -18.17 -2.54
C GLU A 76 21.60 -19.65 -2.14
N GLU A 77 21.12 -19.97 -0.93
CA GLU A 77 20.93 -21.36 -0.51
C GLU A 77 19.87 -22.07 -1.35
N ILE A 78 18.79 -21.37 -1.74
CA ILE A 78 17.76 -21.93 -2.62
C ILE A 78 18.35 -22.27 -3.99
N ILE A 79 19.22 -21.41 -4.52
CA ILE A 79 19.92 -21.66 -5.78
C ILE A 79 20.78 -22.92 -5.68
N LYS A 80 21.52 -23.10 -4.57
CA LYS A 80 22.35 -24.29 -4.33
C LYS A 80 21.50 -25.56 -4.36
N TYR A 81 20.41 -25.62 -3.60
CA TYR A 81 19.50 -26.79 -3.60
C TYR A 81 18.85 -27.02 -4.97
N CYS A 82 18.45 -25.96 -5.67
CA CYS A 82 17.93 -26.09 -7.03
C CYS A 82 18.96 -26.67 -8.00
N LYS A 83 20.24 -26.30 -7.89
CA LYS A 83 21.32 -26.89 -8.71
C LYS A 83 21.54 -28.36 -8.39
N MET A 84 21.37 -28.79 -7.14
CA MET A 84 21.47 -30.21 -6.77
C MET A 84 20.32 -31.04 -7.36
N VAL A 85 19.09 -30.52 -7.30
CA VAL A 85 17.88 -31.26 -7.70
C VAL A 85 17.58 -31.15 -9.20
N ASN A 86 17.75 -29.96 -9.77
CA ASN A 86 17.23 -29.61 -11.09
C ASN A 86 18.20 -28.70 -11.85
N LYS A 87 19.46 -29.14 -12.02
CA LYS A 87 20.49 -28.37 -12.74
C LYS A 87 20.15 -28.02 -14.20
N ASN A 88 19.23 -28.77 -14.81
CA ASN A 88 18.94 -28.65 -16.24
C ASN A 88 18.27 -27.34 -16.61
N ILE A 89 17.53 -26.68 -15.70
CA ILE A 89 16.91 -25.38 -15.98
C ILE A 89 17.95 -24.31 -16.30
N PHE A 90 19.14 -24.38 -15.68
CA PHE A 90 20.21 -23.40 -15.88
C PHE A 90 20.96 -23.59 -17.21
N LYS A 91 20.69 -24.68 -17.93
CA LYS A 91 21.25 -24.93 -19.27
C LYS A 91 20.33 -24.43 -20.39
N GLN A 92 19.10 -24.04 -20.05
CA GLN A 92 18.12 -23.58 -21.02
C GLN A 92 18.47 -22.17 -21.48
N LYS A 93 18.60 -21.96 -22.79
CA LYS A 93 19.00 -20.67 -23.37
C LYS A 93 18.03 -19.53 -23.04
N ASN A 94 16.77 -19.87 -22.80
CA ASN A 94 15.71 -18.92 -22.50
C ASN A 94 15.45 -18.74 -20.99
N VAL A 95 16.31 -19.28 -20.11
CA VAL A 95 16.24 -19.05 -18.66
C VAL A 95 17.44 -18.23 -18.21
N VAL A 96 17.18 -17.04 -17.69
CA VAL A 96 18.18 -16.10 -17.19
C VAL A 96 18.06 -16.01 -15.67
N LEU A 97 18.98 -16.63 -14.93
CA LEU A 97 19.05 -16.50 -13.48
C LEU A 97 19.76 -15.18 -13.10
N ILE A 98 19.10 -14.36 -12.29
CA ILE A 98 19.68 -13.18 -11.65
C ILE A 98 19.67 -13.39 -10.14
N ASP A 99 20.85 -13.61 -9.58
CA ASP A 99 21.03 -13.83 -8.15
C ASP A 99 21.47 -12.56 -7.41
N LYS A 100 21.48 -12.61 -6.08
CA LYS A 100 21.90 -11.51 -5.21
C LYS A 100 23.31 -10.97 -5.52
N LYS A 101 24.22 -11.76 -6.08
CA LYS A 101 25.59 -11.33 -6.38
C LYS A 101 25.66 -10.47 -7.64
N ASN A 102 24.62 -10.49 -8.48
CA ASN A 102 24.52 -9.60 -9.62
C ASN A 102 24.40 -8.14 -9.14
N LYS A 103 25.38 -7.30 -9.50
CA LYS A 103 25.42 -5.88 -9.13
C LYS A 103 24.19 -5.10 -9.62
N GLU A 104 23.61 -5.52 -10.76
CA GLU A 104 22.44 -4.90 -11.36
C GLU A 104 21.13 -5.55 -10.88
N PHE A 105 21.13 -6.44 -9.86
CA PHE A 105 19.94 -7.18 -9.40
C PHE A 105 18.71 -6.28 -9.22
N TYR A 106 18.84 -5.20 -8.44
CA TYR A 106 17.71 -4.31 -8.13
C TYR A 106 17.26 -3.48 -9.33
N LYS A 107 18.22 -3.06 -10.16
CA LYS A 107 17.94 -2.26 -11.36
C LYS A 107 17.19 -3.09 -12.40
N LEU A 108 17.71 -4.28 -12.73
CA LEU A 108 17.06 -5.22 -13.65
C LEU A 108 15.68 -5.65 -13.14
N LEU A 109 15.55 -5.89 -11.83
CA LEU A 109 14.25 -6.19 -11.22
C LEU A 109 13.26 -5.03 -11.43
N GLY A 110 13.69 -3.79 -11.16
CA GLY A 110 12.86 -2.60 -11.34
C GLY A 110 12.46 -2.34 -12.79
N GLU A 111 13.40 -2.51 -13.73
CA GLU A 111 13.16 -2.38 -15.18
C GLU A 111 12.15 -3.42 -15.66
N LEU A 112 12.34 -4.69 -15.31
CA LEU A 112 11.44 -5.77 -15.73
C LEU A 112 10.06 -5.68 -15.09
N LEU A 113 9.95 -5.25 -13.82
CA LEU A 113 8.65 -5.01 -13.18
C LEU A 113 7.84 -3.91 -13.89
N LYS A 114 8.50 -2.96 -14.57
CA LYS A 114 7.85 -1.93 -15.40
C LYS A 114 7.54 -2.43 -16.81
N GLU A 115 8.45 -3.19 -17.42
CA GLU A 115 8.35 -3.63 -18.82
C GLU A 115 7.34 -4.77 -19.02
N THR A 116 7.30 -5.75 -18.10
CA THR A 116 6.46 -6.94 -18.28
C THR A 116 5.26 -6.98 -17.33
N LYS A 117 4.10 -7.33 -17.90
CA LYS A 117 2.91 -7.73 -17.13
C LYS A 117 2.99 -9.20 -16.67
N GLY A 118 3.92 -9.98 -17.23
CA GLY A 118 4.13 -11.39 -16.91
C GLY A 118 5.00 -11.58 -15.69
N VAL A 119 4.49 -11.21 -14.50
CA VAL A 119 5.24 -11.31 -13.24
C VAL A 119 4.66 -12.43 -12.36
N LEU A 120 5.47 -13.44 -12.09
CA LEU A 120 5.16 -14.58 -11.22
C LEU A 120 6.00 -14.52 -9.95
N ILE A 121 5.35 -14.70 -8.81
CA ILE A 121 6.03 -14.67 -7.51
C ILE A 121 5.77 -15.99 -6.81
N HIS A 122 6.82 -16.80 -6.66
CA HIS A 122 6.79 -18.03 -5.88
C HIS A 122 6.86 -17.65 -4.39
N LYS A 123 5.69 -17.53 -3.74
CA LYS A 123 5.54 -16.97 -2.38
C LYS A 123 6.41 -17.68 -1.34
N GLN A 124 6.60 -18.99 -1.48
CA GLN A 124 7.38 -19.79 -0.56
C GLN A 124 8.88 -19.48 -0.67
N SER A 125 9.40 -19.26 -1.89
CA SER A 125 10.77 -18.78 -2.07
C SER A 125 10.93 -17.35 -1.53
N LEU A 126 9.95 -16.48 -1.81
CA LEU A 126 9.93 -15.11 -1.28
C LEU A 126 9.96 -15.07 0.24
N TYR A 127 9.25 -15.97 0.91
CA TYR A 127 9.26 -16.06 2.37
C TYR A 127 10.67 -16.26 2.96
N THR A 128 11.58 -16.91 2.22
CA THR A 128 12.93 -17.20 2.73
C THR A 128 13.82 -15.98 2.91
N ILE A 129 13.40 -14.82 2.39
CA ILE A 129 14.13 -13.55 2.53
C ILE A 129 13.41 -12.57 3.45
N LYS A 130 12.27 -12.96 4.06
CA LYS A 130 11.43 -12.07 4.87
C LYS A 130 12.24 -11.28 5.90
N ASP A 131 13.07 -11.98 6.67
CA ASP A 131 13.85 -11.35 7.75
C ASP A 131 15.26 -10.93 7.29
N LYS A 132 15.74 -11.45 6.15
CA LYS A 132 17.09 -11.16 5.61
C LYS A 132 17.11 -9.94 4.67
N ASN A 133 15.99 -9.66 4.03
CA ASN A 133 15.80 -8.53 3.13
C ASN A 133 14.32 -8.10 3.13
N GLU A 134 13.92 -7.51 4.26
CA GLU A 134 12.54 -7.08 4.49
C GLU A 134 12.05 -6.10 3.40
N LYS A 135 12.92 -5.22 2.90
CA LYS A 135 12.57 -4.26 1.83
C LYS A 135 12.16 -4.97 0.54
N LEU A 136 12.96 -5.93 0.07
CA LEU A 136 12.65 -6.70 -1.14
C LEU A 136 11.45 -7.62 -0.92
N TYR A 137 11.36 -8.23 0.26
CA TYR A 137 10.22 -9.06 0.64
C TYR A 137 8.91 -8.27 0.55
N ASN A 138 8.84 -7.12 1.23
CA ASN A 138 7.66 -6.25 1.25
C ASN A 138 7.31 -5.77 -0.15
N LEU A 139 8.30 -5.29 -0.94
CA LEU A 139 8.06 -4.85 -2.32
C LEU A 139 7.33 -5.91 -3.17
N LEU A 140 7.85 -7.13 -3.20
CA LEU A 140 7.32 -8.21 -4.03
C LEU A 140 6.03 -8.80 -3.46
N ASN A 141 5.92 -8.92 -2.14
CA ASN A 141 4.71 -9.39 -1.48
C ASN A 141 3.55 -8.41 -1.73
N ASP A 142 3.81 -7.11 -1.57
CA ASP A 142 2.83 -6.05 -1.79
C ASP A 142 2.40 -6.01 -3.26
N PHE A 143 3.35 -6.14 -4.20
CA PHE A 143 3.05 -6.29 -5.62
C PHE A 143 2.12 -7.49 -5.89
N SER A 144 2.44 -8.66 -5.33
CA SER A 144 1.63 -9.88 -5.49
C SER A 144 0.20 -9.69 -4.96
N ILE A 145 0.04 -9.08 -3.79
CA ILE A 145 -1.27 -8.86 -3.17
C ILE A 145 -2.09 -7.84 -3.97
N LYS A 146 -1.48 -6.69 -4.33
CA LYS A 146 -2.15 -5.65 -5.11
C LYS A 146 -2.67 -6.20 -6.44
N ARG A 147 -1.88 -7.01 -7.14
CA ARG A 147 -2.30 -7.65 -8.39
C ARG A 147 -3.52 -8.56 -8.18
N GLN A 148 -3.52 -9.38 -7.13
CA GLN A 148 -4.64 -10.25 -6.79
C GLN A 148 -5.93 -9.47 -6.53
N LEU A 149 -5.84 -8.31 -5.86
CA LEU A 149 -6.98 -7.42 -5.61
C LEU A 149 -7.56 -6.82 -6.90
N VAL A 150 -6.70 -6.46 -7.86
CA VAL A 150 -7.13 -5.94 -9.17
C VAL A 150 -7.87 -7.00 -9.98
N GLU A 151 -7.39 -8.24 -10.01
CA GLU A 151 -8.01 -9.34 -10.76
C GLU A 151 -9.43 -9.68 -10.26
N ILE A 152 -9.69 -9.49 -8.96
CA ILE A 152 -10.99 -9.80 -8.33
C ILE A 152 -12.08 -8.77 -8.66
N ASN A 153 -11.73 -7.51 -8.92
CA ASN A 153 -12.69 -6.38 -8.91
C ASN A 153 -13.03 -5.79 -10.30
N ARG A 154 -13.33 -6.64 -11.30
CA ARG A 154 -13.72 -6.21 -12.66
C ARG A 154 -14.95 -5.27 -12.69
N THR A 155 -15.93 -5.46 -11.82
CA THR A 155 -17.11 -4.59 -11.70
C THR A 155 -16.80 -3.23 -11.09
N SER A 156 -15.85 -3.15 -10.15
CA SER A 156 -15.41 -1.87 -9.57
C SER A 156 -14.70 -1.01 -10.61
N ILE A 157 -13.92 -1.63 -11.51
CA ILE A 157 -13.20 -0.92 -12.60
C ILE A 157 -14.19 -0.15 -13.49
N LEU A 158 -15.29 -0.79 -13.92
CA LEU A 158 -16.30 -0.13 -14.77
C LEU A 158 -17.01 1.04 -14.06
N LYS A 159 -17.26 0.92 -12.75
CA LYS A 159 -17.86 2.01 -11.95
C LYS A 159 -16.88 3.18 -11.80
N TYR A 160 -15.61 2.89 -11.59
CA TYR A 160 -14.57 3.91 -11.48
C TYR A 160 -14.32 4.62 -12.82
N ASP A 161 -14.41 3.91 -13.95
CA ASP A 161 -14.37 4.52 -15.28
C ASP A 161 -15.51 5.52 -15.51
N LYS A 162 -16.72 5.19 -15.02
CA LYS A 162 -17.85 6.14 -15.07
C LYS A 162 -17.56 7.38 -14.24
N ASN A 163 -17.09 7.22 -13.00
CA ASN A 163 -16.72 8.36 -12.15
C ASN A 163 -15.65 9.22 -12.82
N TYR A 164 -14.60 8.61 -13.35
CA TYR A 164 -13.53 9.27 -14.08
C TYR A 164 -14.07 10.17 -15.20
N ARG A 165 -14.89 9.61 -16.09
CA ARG A 165 -15.49 10.36 -17.21
C ARG A 165 -16.38 11.51 -16.75
N LEU A 166 -17.08 11.36 -15.62
CA LEU A 166 -17.95 12.40 -15.09
C LEU A 166 -17.14 13.50 -14.38
N ASN A 167 -16.14 13.12 -13.59
CA ASN A 167 -15.30 14.03 -12.83
C ASN A 167 -14.41 14.89 -13.73
N LYS A 168 -13.90 14.34 -14.84
CA LYS A 168 -13.16 15.13 -15.85
C LYS A 168 -13.99 16.21 -16.53
N LYS A 169 -15.32 16.16 -16.43
CA LYS A 169 -16.24 17.19 -16.96
C LYS A 169 -16.61 18.25 -15.92
N ILE A 170 -16.20 18.08 -14.67
CA ILE A 170 -16.46 19.06 -13.60
C ILE A 170 -15.48 20.22 -13.77
N THR A 171 -16.00 21.44 -13.80
CA THR A 171 -15.18 22.64 -13.67
C THR A 171 -14.58 22.70 -12.27
N CYS A 172 -13.28 22.47 -12.17
CA CYS A 172 -12.52 22.47 -10.92
C CYS A 172 -11.06 22.84 -11.19
N ASN A 173 -10.35 23.22 -10.14
CA ASN A 173 -8.95 23.63 -10.22
C ASN A 173 -8.02 22.40 -10.27
N LYS A 174 -6.80 22.58 -10.75
CA LYS A 174 -5.78 21.53 -10.69
C LYS A 174 -5.20 21.43 -9.29
N ILE A 175 -4.85 20.21 -8.85
CA ILE A 175 -4.21 20.01 -7.54
C ILE A 175 -2.90 20.81 -7.37
N THR A 176 -2.20 21.12 -8.46
CA THR A 176 -0.98 21.95 -8.44
C THR A 176 -1.24 23.35 -7.87
N GLU A 177 -2.39 23.95 -8.19
CA GLU A 177 -2.78 25.27 -7.67
C GLU A 177 -3.00 25.23 -6.15
N PHE A 178 -3.59 24.14 -5.64
CA PHE A 178 -3.74 23.95 -4.20
C PHE A 178 -2.38 23.76 -3.51
N ILE A 179 -1.50 22.95 -4.09
CA ILE A 179 -0.15 22.70 -3.56
C ILE A 179 0.64 24.01 -3.44
N GLU A 180 0.60 24.85 -4.48
CA GLU A 180 1.25 26.16 -4.49
C GLU A 180 0.68 27.09 -3.40
N ALA A 181 -0.65 27.14 -3.25
CA ALA A 181 -1.30 27.95 -2.23
C ALA A 181 -0.93 27.52 -0.79
N VAL A 182 -0.80 26.21 -0.54
CA VAL A 182 -0.38 25.67 0.76
C VAL A 182 1.10 25.93 1.03
N LYS A 183 1.96 25.76 0.01
CA LYS A 183 3.42 25.96 0.12
C LYS A 183 3.78 27.36 0.64
N CYS A 184 2.99 28.38 0.30
CA CYS A 184 3.20 29.76 0.73
C CYS A 184 2.97 30.04 2.22
N GLN A 185 2.45 29.08 3.00
CA GLN A 185 2.03 29.34 4.39
C GLN A 185 3.10 29.03 5.46
N ASP A 186 4.19 28.32 5.12
CA ASP A 186 5.31 27.92 6.02
C ASP A 186 4.86 27.40 7.40
N LYS A 187 3.77 26.63 7.45
CA LYS A 187 3.27 25.96 8.67
C LYS A 187 3.47 24.44 8.59
N PRO A 188 3.65 23.74 9.72
CA PRO A 188 3.60 22.28 9.74
C PRO A 188 2.23 21.77 9.25
N ILE A 189 2.24 20.65 8.54
CA ILE A 189 1.02 20.01 8.03
C ILE A 189 0.63 18.87 8.95
N ILE A 190 -0.59 18.90 9.48
CA ILE A 190 -1.21 17.78 10.19
C ILE A 190 -2.07 17.00 9.20
N ILE A 191 -1.88 15.68 9.14
CA ILE A 191 -2.77 14.77 8.42
C ILE A 191 -3.60 14.02 9.46
N THR A 192 -4.91 14.25 9.41
CA THR A 192 -5.91 13.58 10.25
C THR A 192 -6.55 12.42 9.50
N ALA A 193 -6.30 11.22 9.98
CA ALA A 193 -6.92 9.99 9.52
C ALA A 193 -8.00 9.52 10.50
N ALA A 194 -8.90 8.65 10.05
CA ALA A 194 -10.07 8.23 10.82
C ALA A 194 -9.79 7.08 11.81
N GLY A 195 -8.54 6.90 12.27
CA GLY A 195 -8.21 5.90 13.27
C GLY A 195 -8.70 6.31 14.66
N PRO A 196 -9.03 5.34 15.55
CA PRO A 196 -9.56 5.62 16.88
C PRO A 196 -8.73 6.58 17.73
N SER A 197 -7.40 6.64 17.56
CA SER A 197 -6.54 7.52 18.36
C SER A 197 -6.75 9.01 18.08
N LEU A 198 -7.42 9.38 16.98
CA LEU A 198 -7.74 10.78 16.69
C LEU A 198 -8.54 11.42 17.84
N ASP A 199 -9.47 10.66 18.45
CA ASP A 199 -10.36 11.15 19.52
C ASP A 199 -9.57 11.71 20.72
N GLU A 200 -8.38 11.18 21.00
CA GLU A 200 -7.53 11.62 22.12
C GLU A 200 -6.88 12.99 21.86
N GLU A 201 -6.75 13.38 20.59
CA GLU A 201 -5.94 14.52 20.16
C GLU A 201 -6.78 15.75 19.76
N LEU A 202 -8.11 15.59 19.63
CA LEU A 202 -9.03 16.65 19.20
C LEU A 202 -8.98 17.89 20.08
N LYS A 203 -8.95 17.71 21.41
CA LYS A 203 -8.90 18.84 22.36
C LYS A 203 -7.66 19.73 22.09
N TYR A 204 -6.50 19.10 21.92
CA TYR A 204 -5.26 19.82 21.67
C TYR A 204 -5.23 20.41 20.26
N LEU A 205 -5.71 19.66 19.26
CA LEU A 205 -5.78 20.15 17.89
C LEU A 205 -6.66 21.40 17.79
N ASN A 206 -7.80 21.42 18.48
CA ASN A 206 -8.67 22.60 18.53
C ASN A 206 -7.97 23.79 19.20
N GLN A 207 -7.32 23.57 20.35
CA GLN A 207 -6.62 24.63 21.08
C GLN A 207 -5.49 25.29 20.28
N TYR A 208 -4.80 24.53 19.43
CA TYR A 208 -3.63 24.99 18.66
C TYR A 208 -3.89 25.06 17.15
N ARG A 209 -5.16 25.04 16.72
CA ARG A 209 -5.56 24.89 15.31
C ARG A 209 -4.87 25.84 14.34
N GLU A 210 -4.73 27.11 14.72
CA GLU A 210 -4.15 28.16 13.88
C GLU A 210 -2.66 27.97 13.55
N ARG A 211 -1.96 27.11 14.29
CA ARG A 211 -0.53 26.85 14.09
C ARG A 211 -0.25 25.84 12.97
N PHE A 212 -1.28 25.19 12.46
CA PHE A 212 -1.14 24.08 11.53
C PHE A 212 -1.94 24.30 10.26
N ILE A 213 -1.50 23.64 9.19
CA ILE A 213 -2.35 23.32 8.05
C ILE A 213 -2.91 21.92 8.31
N VAL A 214 -4.23 21.77 8.37
CA VAL A 214 -4.90 20.52 8.73
C VAL A 214 -5.53 19.87 7.50
N PHE A 215 -4.97 18.75 7.08
CA PHE A 215 -5.50 17.89 6.04
C PHE A 215 -6.37 16.80 6.66
N SER A 216 -7.60 16.66 6.17
CA SER A 216 -8.55 15.63 6.62
C SER A 216 -8.81 14.61 5.53
N VAL A 217 -8.68 13.33 5.84
CA VAL A 217 -9.35 12.31 5.03
C VAL A 217 -10.86 12.47 5.18
N GLY A 218 -11.64 12.16 4.13
CA GLY A 218 -13.11 12.33 4.18
C GLY A 218 -13.79 11.64 5.37
N SER A 219 -13.31 10.45 5.77
CA SER A 219 -13.85 9.71 6.92
C SER A 219 -13.54 10.33 8.29
N ALA A 220 -12.59 11.26 8.39
CA ALA A 220 -12.28 11.99 9.62
C ALA A 220 -13.07 13.32 9.73
N LEU A 221 -13.65 13.81 8.62
CA LEU A 221 -14.28 15.13 8.55
C LEU A 221 -15.30 15.37 9.66
N ARG A 222 -16.28 14.46 9.81
CA ARG A 222 -17.32 14.56 10.84
C ARG A 222 -16.73 14.68 12.24
N THR A 223 -15.71 13.88 12.54
CA THR A 223 -15.07 13.87 13.87
C THR A 223 -14.45 15.23 14.18
N LEU A 224 -13.84 15.88 13.17
CA LEU A 224 -13.27 17.22 13.32
C LEU A 224 -14.36 18.30 13.48
N ILE A 225 -15.36 18.32 12.60
CA ILE A 225 -16.41 19.35 12.61
C ILE A 225 -17.24 19.29 13.89
N GLU A 226 -17.61 18.10 14.38
CA GLU A 226 -18.33 17.92 15.65
C GLU A 226 -17.52 18.41 16.87
N ASN A 227 -16.20 18.59 16.72
CA ASN A 227 -15.30 19.13 17.75
C ASN A 227 -14.84 20.56 17.44
N ASN A 228 -15.54 21.27 16.54
CA ASN A 228 -15.25 22.64 16.10
C ASN A 228 -13.88 22.82 15.43
N ILE A 229 -13.36 21.77 14.80
CA ILE A 229 -12.09 21.79 14.07
C ILE A 229 -12.41 21.79 12.57
N TYR A 230 -12.11 22.89 11.90
CA TYR A 230 -12.32 23.01 10.45
C TYR A 230 -10.99 22.74 9.73
N PRO A 231 -10.85 21.66 8.94
CA PRO A 231 -9.62 21.40 8.18
C PRO A 231 -9.42 22.42 7.06
N ASP A 232 -8.17 22.56 6.60
CA ASP A 232 -7.80 23.39 5.44
C ASP A 232 -8.02 22.68 4.12
N ALA A 233 -8.12 21.34 4.13
CA ALA A 233 -8.52 20.56 2.97
C ALA A 233 -9.08 19.19 3.36
N ILE A 234 -10.00 18.69 2.53
CA ILE A 234 -10.59 17.36 2.61
C ILE A 234 -10.09 16.54 1.42
N PHE A 235 -9.69 15.29 1.65
CA PHE A 235 -9.19 14.39 0.62
C PHE A 235 -10.14 13.24 0.34
N LEU A 236 -10.28 12.87 -0.94
CA LEU A 236 -11.16 11.79 -1.38
C LEU A 236 -10.57 10.97 -2.54
N ILE A 237 -10.57 9.64 -2.42
CA ILE A 237 -10.20 8.74 -3.55
C ILE A 237 -11.26 7.68 -3.85
N ASP A 238 -12.11 7.33 -2.88
CA ASP A 238 -13.05 6.23 -3.01
C ASP A 238 -14.17 6.54 -4.02
N GLY A 239 -14.35 5.65 -5.00
CA GLY A 239 -15.40 5.77 -6.01
C GLY A 239 -16.78 5.20 -5.61
N GLY A 240 -16.95 4.75 -4.37
CA GLY A 240 -18.20 4.18 -3.87
C GLY A 240 -19.32 5.23 -3.76
N SER A 241 -20.55 4.86 -4.08
CA SER A 241 -21.69 5.79 -3.96
C SER A 241 -22.01 6.13 -2.50
N GLN A 242 -21.75 5.20 -1.58
CA GLN A 242 -21.89 5.39 -0.13
C GLN A 242 -20.97 6.48 0.45
N ILE A 243 -19.92 6.88 -0.28
CA ILE A 243 -18.99 7.92 0.15
C ILE A 243 -19.67 9.27 0.31
N LYS A 244 -20.77 9.53 -0.41
CA LYS A 244 -21.56 10.75 -0.25
C LYS A 244 -22.04 10.96 1.20
N ASN A 245 -22.24 9.87 1.96
CA ASN A 245 -22.71 9.94 3.34
C ASN A 245 -21.69 10.64 4.27
N GLN A 246 -20.42 10.73 3.88
CA GLN A 246 -19.40 11.48 4.64
C GLN A 246 -19.63 12.99 4.59
N PHE A 247 -20.39 13.49 3.60
CA PHE A 247 -20.64 14.92 3.37
C PHE A 247 -22.08 15.35 3.67
N ILE A 248 -22.97 14.41 4.03
CA ILE A 248 -24.33 14.76 4.48
C ILE A 248 -24.21 15.60 5.76
N GLU A 249 -24.93 16.74 5.81
CA GLU A 249 -24.85 17.82 6.81
C GLU A 249 -23.66 18.78 6.64
N PHE A 250 -22.73 18.46 5.74
CA PHE A 250 -21.50 19.22 5.49
C PHE A 250 -21.37 19.65 4.02
N GLU A 251 -22.48 19.63 3.27
CA GLU A 251 -22.52 19.94 1.84
C GLU A 251 -22.06 21.37 1.55
N ASN A 252 -22.31 22.29 2.48
CA ASN A 252 -22.11 23.73 2.32
C ASN A 252 -20.84 24.28 2.98
N LEU A 253 -19.91 23.41 3.38
CA LEU A 253 -18.62 23.88 3.88
C LEU A 253 -17.81 24.54 2.76
N SER A 254 -17.10 25.62 3.10
CA SER A 254 -16.20 26.34 2.20
C SER A 254 -14.80 25.74 2.13
N ILE A 255 -14.61 24.53 2.66
CA ILE A 255 -13.30 23.86 2.74
C ILE A 255 -12.94 23.28 1.37
N PRO A 256 -11.70 23.43 0.88
CA PRO A 256 -11.23 22.75 -0.32
C PRO A 256 -11.42 21.22 -0.28
N LEU A 257 -12.05 20.67 -1.31
CA LEU A 257 -12.13 19.23 -1.57
C LEU A 257 -11.11 18.85 -2.65
N CYS A 258 -10.06 18.14 -2.25
CA CYS A 258 -9.07 17.52 -3.13
C CYS A 258 -9.48 16.08 -3.44
N PHE A 259 -9.71 15.73 -4.71
CA PHE A 259 -10.25 14.42 -5.07
C PHE A 259 -9.56 13.76 -6.27
N SER A 260 -9.43 12.44 -6.22
CA SER A 260 -8.99 11.63 -7.37
C SER A 260 -10.02 11.71 -8.48
N ALA A 261 -9.56 11.72 -9.73
CA ALA A 261 -10.45 11.62 -10.88
C ALA A 261 -11.40 10.40 -10.80
N TYR A 262 -11.04 9.31 -10.11
CA TYR A 262 -11.87 8.11 -9.95
C TYR A 262 -12.82 8.14 -8.73
N ALA A 263 -12.72 9.18 -7.90
CA ALA A 263 -13.50 9.32 -6.67
C ALA A 263 -15.01 9.47 -6.96
N SER A 264 -15.83 9.27 -5.92
CA SER A 264 -17.28 9.23 -6.03
C SER A 264 -17.86 10.53 -6.60
N ASN A 265 -18.34 10.48 -7.85
CA ASN A 265 -18.96 11.63 -8.51
C ASN A 265 -20.20 12.14 -7.73
N GLU A 266 -20.94 11.24 -7.08
CA GLU A 266 -22.08 11.61 -6.22
C GLU A 266 -21.64 12.48 -5.04
N ALA A 267 -20.57 12.10 -4.33
CA ALA A 267 -20.04 12.89 -3.21
C ALA A 267 -19.52 14.25 -3.68
N ILE A 268 -18.81 14.28 -4.80
CA ILE A 268 -18.25 15.52 -5.37
C ILE A 268 -19.36 16.49 -5.80
N LYS A 269 -20.47 15.98 -6.34
CA LYS A 269 -21.59 16.81 -6.82
C LYS A 269 -22.38 17.47 -5.70
N ILE A 270 -22.57 16.79 -4.57
CA ILE A 270 -23.34 17.36 -3.46
C ILE A 270 -22.54 18.40 -2.67
N TYR A 271 -21.22 18.31 -2.70
CA TYR A 271 -20.36 19.25 -1.99
C TYR A 271 -20.20 20.56 -2.75
N SER A 272 -20.44 21.70 -2.10
CA SER A 272 -20.43 23.02 -2.76
C SER A 272 -19.11 23.79 -2.62
N GLY A 273 -18.22 23.39 -1.70
CA GLY A 273 -16.91 24.04 -1.51
C GLY A 273 -15.97 23.93 -2.72
N PRO A 274 -14.80 24.63 -2.66
CA PRO A 274 -13.79 24.62 -3.71
C PRO A 274 -13.33 23.20 -4.06
N LYS A 275 -13.01 22.94 -5.33
CA LYS A 275 -12.72 21.60 -5.84
C LYS A 275 -11.39 21.57 -6.56
N TYR A 276 -10.55 20.60 -6.19
CA TYR A 276 -9.24 20.37 -6.77
C TYR A 276 -9.11 18.91 -7.21
N ILE A 277 -8.92 18.69 -8.51
CA ILE A 277 -8.79 17.33 -9.06
C ILE A 277 -7.31 16.92 -9.13
N PHE A 278 -7.03 15.67 -8.74
CA PHE A 278 -5.74 15.03 -8.95
C PHE A 278 -5.87 13.69 -9.66
N ASN A 279 -4.76 13.27 -10.27
CA ASN A 279 -4.67 12.00 -10.97
C ASN A 279 -3.78 11.04 -10.20
N ASP A 280 -4.16 9.77 -10.19
CA ASP A 280 -3.46 8.65 -9.58
C ASP A 280 -3.09 7.57 -10.61
N SER A 281 -3.14 7.93 -11.90
CA SER A 281 -2.64 7.15 -13.03
C SER A 281 -1.45 7.87 -13.68
N GLU A 282 -0.35 7.15 -13.90
CA GLU A 282 0.89 7.67 -14.53
C GLU A 282 0.71 8.05 -16.01
N SER A 283 -0.43 7.69 -16.63
CA SER A 283 -0.68 7.89 -18.06
C SER A 283 -1.15 9.30 -18.44
N GLU A 284 -1.15 10.26 -17.51
CA GLU A 284 -1.70 11.60 -17.73
C GLU A 284 -0.62 12.69 -17.61
N GLU A 285 -0.73 13.76 -18.41
CA GLU A 285 0.21 14.89 -18.45
C GLU A 285 0.21 15.76 -17.17
N ASN A 286 -0.56 15.40 -16.15
CA ASN A 286 -0.62 16.13 -14.88
C ASN A 286 0.26 15.47 -13.81
N LEU A 287 0.52 16.23 -12.74
CA LEU A 287 1.19 15.75 -11.53
C LEU A 287 0.55 14.46 -11.01
N TYR A 288 1.34 13.39 -10.97
CA TYR A 288 0.94 12.10 -10.42
C TYR A 288 0.90 12.14 -8.88
N ILE A 289 -0.21 11.67 -8.31
CA ILE A 289 -0.38 11.48 -6.86
C ILE A 289 -0.49 9.99 -6.53
N THR A 290 0.41 9.53 -5.66
CA THR A 290 0.42 8.18 -5.11
C THR A 290 -0.76 8.03 -4.16
N THR A 291 -1.67 7.10 -4.44
CA THR A 291 -2.78 6.78 -3.54
C THR A 291 -2.62 5.42 -2.87
N ASP A 292 -2.06 4.44 -3.60
CA ASP A 292 -1.85 3.06 -3.12
C ASP A 292 -3.08 2.44 -2.40
N GLY A 293 -4.28 2.89 -2.78
CA GLY A 293 -5.56 2.43 -2.22
C GLY A 293 -5.98 3.07 -0.88
N SER A 294 -5.33 4.15 -0.43
CA SER A 294 -5.73 4.88 0.79
C SER A 294 -5.74 6.39 0.61
N VAL A 295 -6.82 7.04 1.09
CA VAL A 295 -6.94 8.51 1.11
C VAL A 295 -5.80 9.15 1.89
N ALA A 296 -5.35 8.53 2.99
CA ALA A 296 -4.28 9.07 3.83
C ALA A 296 -2.94 9.10 3.10
N ILE A 297 -2.67 8.15 2.21
CA ILE A 297 -1.47 8.13 1.38
C ILE A 297 -1.53 9.25 0.34
N ALA A 298 -2.70 9.47 -0.28
CA ALA A 298 -2.90 10.58 -1.22
C ALA A 298 -2.67 11.94 -0.53
N ALA A 299 -3.26 12.12 0.67
CA ALA A 299 -3.06 13.31 1.48
C ALA A 299 -1.59 13.51 1.87
N LEU A 300 -0.88 12.43 2.23
CA LEU A 300 0.55 12.45 2.53
C LEU A 300 1.38 12.84 1.32
N ASP A 301 1.16 12.22 0.17
CA ASP A 301 1.93 12.50 -1.05
C ASP A 301 1.66 13.90 -1.61
N ILE A 302 0.46 14.46 -1.37
CA ILE A 302 0.16 15.87 -1.64
C ILE A 302 0.87 16.76 -0.62
N ALA A 303 0.79 16.43 0.68
CA ALA A 303 1.47 17.19 1.74
C ALA A 303 2.98 17.27 1.53
N THR A 304 3.65 16.20 1.10
CA THR A 304 5.09 16.25 0.79
C THR A 304 5.41 17.16 -0.39
N LYS A 305 4.51 17.26 -1.38
CA LYS A 305 4.66 18.16 -2.53
C LYS A 305 4.40 19.63 -2.18
N CYS A 306 3.68 19.89 -1.10
CA CYS A 306 3.60 21.23 -0.51
C CYS A 306 4.94 21.67 0.14
N ASP A 307 5.94 20.79 0.20
CA ASP A 307 7.30 21.06 0.68
C ASP A 307 7.37 21.64 2.11
N PRO A 308 6.64 21.09 3.10
CA PRO A 308 6.69 21.56 4.47
C PRO A 308 7.98 21.12 5.15
N LYS A 309 8.39 21.84 6.20
CA LYS A 309 9.49 21.40 7.08
C LYS A 309 9.10 20.19 7.92
N GLU A 310 7.81 20.03 8.22
CA GLU A 310 7.31 19.01 9.12
C GLU A 310 5.88 18.56 8.79
N ILE A 311 5.65 17.24 8.86
CA ILE A 311 4.35 16.59 8.71
C ILE A 311 4.05 15.75 9.96
N ILE A 312 2.86 15.93 10.53
CA ILE A 312 2.40 15.25 11.74
C ILE A 312 1.19 14.36 11.42
N PHE A 313 1.22 13.12 11.88
CA PHE A 313 0.10 12.18 11.76
C PHE A 313 -0.75 12.13 13.03
N LEU A 314 -2.06 12.29 12.87
CA LEU A 314 -3.08 12.03 13.91
C LEU A 314 -4.10 11.00 13.39
N GLY A 315 -4.45 10.02 14.22
CA GLY A 315 -5.40 8.97 13.83
C GLY A 315 -4.89 8.03 12.73
N GLN A 316 -3.58 8.03 12.42
CA GLN A 316 -2.97 7.15 11.42
C GLN A 316 -2.60 5.81 12.06
N ASP A 317 -3.59 5.11 12.60
CA ASP A 317 -3.34 3.96 13.47
C ASP A 317 -2.88 2.72 12.72
N LEU A 318 -3.49 2.37 11.59
CA LEU A 318 -3.14 1.16 10.82
C LEU A 318 -3.14 -0.13 11.69
N ALA A 319 -3.93 -0.14 12.75
CA ALA A 319 -4.06 -1.22 13.71
C ALA A 319 -5.46 -1.17 14.35
N LEU A 320 -5.91 -2.29 14.89
CA LEU A 320 -7.12 -2.36 15.69
C LEU A 320 -6.81 -1.87 17.10
N ILE A 321 -7.48 -0.80 17.54
CA ILE A 321 -7.36 -0.28 18.90
C ILE A 321 -8.63 -0.66 19.66
N ASN A 322 -8.51 -1.46 20.73
CA ASN A 322 -9.64 -1.98 21.51
C ASN A 322 -10.68 -2.71 20.63
N GLY A 323 -10.23 -3.39 19.58
CA GLY A 323 -11.10 -4.08 18.61
C GLY A 323 -11.68 -3.18 17.51
N LYS A 324 -11.42 -1.87 17.54
CA LYS A 324 -11.99 -0.90 16.60
C LYS A 324 -11.04 -0.54 15.47
N ASN A 325 -11.61 -0.31 14.28
CA ASN A 325 -10.89 0.11 13.07
C ASN A 325 -10.97 1.62 12.81
N HIS A 326 -12.00 2.31 13.35
CA HIS A 326 -12.28 3.70 13.04
C HIS A 326 -12.79 4.50 14.25
N THR A 327 -12.87 5.84 14.13
CA THR A 327 -13.43 6.72 15.17
C THR A 327 -14.88 6.39 15.50
N LYS A 328 -15.34 6.80 16.69
CA LYS A 328 -16.72 6.58 17.15
C LYS A 328 -17.78 7.16 16.19
N ALA A 329 -17.49 8.32 15.59
CA ALA A 329 -18.39 8.96 14.64
C ALA A 329 -18.54 8.13 13.35
N TYR A 330 -17.44 7.53 12.86
CA TYR A 330 -17.46 6.67 11.67
C TYR A 330 -18.26 5.38 11.91
N GLU A 331 -18.11 4.74 13.08
CA GLU A 331 -18.85 3.52 13.43
C GLU A 331 -20.37 3.76 13.43
N LYS A 332 -20.83 4.90 13.97
CA LYS A 332 -22.26 5.26 14.00
C LYS A 332 -22.87 5.40 12.60
N MET A 333 -22.09 5.79 11.59
CA MET A 333 -22.55 5.93 10.20
C MET A 333 -22.52 4.61 9.41
N HIS A 334 -21.88 3.57 9.94
CA HIS A 334 -21.61 2.31 9.24
C HIS A 334 -21.94 1.08 10.10
N LEU A 335 -23.14 1.07 10.69
CA LEU A 335 -23.65 0.08 11.66
C LEU A 335 -23.68 -1.40 11.22
N ASP A 336 -23.24 -1.77 10.00
CA ASP A 336 -23.37 -3.12 9.44
C ASP A 336 -22.09 -3.69 8.81
N LYS A 337 -21.02 -3.87 9.57
CA LYS A 337 -19.96 -4.81 9.18
C LYS A 337 -19.70 -5.81 10.30
N LYS A 338 -20.16 -7.04 10.11
CA LYS A 338 -19.74 -8.22 10.89
C LYS A 338 -18.22 -8.36 10.82
N GLU A 339 -17.53 -7.90 11.85
CA GLU A 339 -16.11 -8.13 12.09
C GLU A 339 -15.88 -9.61 12.46
N SER A 340 -15.60 -10.49 11.48
CA SER A 340 -15.19 -11.87 11.81
C SER A 340 -14.43 -12.67 10.73
N GLN A 341 -13.89 -12.06 9.67
CA GLN A 341 -13.23 -12.85 8.60
C GLN A 341 -11.79 -12.46 8.24
N TYR A 342 -11.23 -11.39 8.81
CA TYR A 342 -9.85 -11.01 8.46
C TYR A 342 -8.83 -11.77 9.28
N LYS A 343 -7.82 -12.35 8.60
CA LYS A 343 -6.64 -12.90 9.26
C LYS A 343 -5.87 -11.75 9.92
N LEU A 344 -5.90 -11.72 11.25
CA LEU A 344 -5.16 -10.73 12.04
C LEU A 344 -3.67 -11.03 12.02
N ILE A 345 -2.88 -9.98 11.94
CA ILE A 345 -1.42 -10.00 11.93
C ILE A 345 -0.93 -9.13 13.09
N GLU A 346 0.09 -9.56 13.81
CA GLU A 346 0.69 -8.76 14.88
C GLU A 346 1.90 -8.00 14.35
N VAL A 347 1.98 -6.72 14.67
CA VAL A 347 3.10 -5.83 14.31
C VAL A 347 3.51 -4.99 15.52
N PRO A 348 4.76 -4.49 15.58
CA PRO A 348 5.16 -3.55 16.61
C PRO A 348 4.26 -2.30 16.60
N GLY A 349 3.76 -1.92 17.76
CA GLY A 349 3.01 -0.69 18.00
C GLY A 349 3.92 0.45 18.46
N ILE A 350 3.39 1.67 18.40
CA ILE A 350 4.11 2.89 18.78
C ILE A 350 4.54 2.89 20.26
N CYS A 351 3.74 2.28 21.14
CA CYS A 351 3.99 2.23 22.58
C CYS A 351 4.89 1.04 23.00
N GLY A 352 5.53 0.35 22.05
CA GLY A 352 6.44 -0.78 22.31
C GLY A 352 5.75 -2.13 22.50
N ASN A 353 4.42 -2.16 22.61
CA ASN A 353 3.62 -3.39 22.60
C ASN A 353 3.35 -3.87 21.16
N MET A 354 3.01 -5.14 21.00
CA MET A 354 2.47 -5.64 19.72
C MET A 354 1.00 -5.21 19.57
N VAL A 355 0.62 -4.84 18.35
CA VAL A 355 -0.75 -4.47 17.99
C VAL A 355 -1.25 -5.36 16.84
N LYS A 356 -2.55 -5.65 16.85
CA LYS A 356 -3.20 -6.43 15.79
C LYS A 356 -3.54 -5.51 14.62
N THR A 357 -3.29 -5.98 13.40
CA THR A 357 -3.55 -5.29 12.15
C THR A 357 -4.06 -6.29 11.10
N ILE A 358 -4.43 -5.78 9.92
CA ILE A 358 -4.87 -6.55 8.77
C ILE A 358 -3.95 -6.33 7.58
N GLN A 359 -3.99 -7.24 6.61
CA GLN A 359 -3.07 -7.22 5.47
C GLN A 359 -3.10 -5.90 4.68
N SER A 360 -4.28 -5.27 4.50
CA SER A 360 -4.41 -3.98 3.79
C SER A 360 -3.70 -2.84 4.53
N TYR A 361 -3.77 -2.81 5.86
CA TYR A 361 -3.07 -1.79 6.66
C TYR A 361 -1.55 -1.95 6.60
N ILE A 362 -1.04 -3.17 6.46
CA ILE A 362 0.39 -3.41 6.20
C ILE A 362 0.80 -2.82 4.84
N LEU A 363 -0.02 -2.99 3.79
CA LEU A 363 0.25 -2.38 2.49
C LEU A 363 0.31 -0.85 2.59
N PHE A 364 -0.64 -0.26 3.33
CA PHE A 364 -0.66 1.19 3.53
C PHE A 364 0.53 1.68 4.34
N LYS A 365 0.89 0.98 5.41
CA LYS A 365 2.07 1.26 6.22
C LYS A 365 3.34 1.25 5.36
N ASN A 366 3.54 0.20 4.55
CA ASN A 366 4.71 0.08 3.69
C ASN A 366 4.78 1.23 2.65
N SER A 367 3.63 1.67 2.14
CA SER A 367 3.54 2.81 1.22
C SER A 367 3.91 4.14 1.90
N ILE A 368 3.37 4.38 3.09
CA ILE A 368 3.70 5.56 3.92
C ILE A 368 5.19 5.60 4.22
N GLU A 369 5.78 4.48 4.67
CA GLU A 369 7.22 4.38 4.95
C GLU A 369 8.08 4.64 3.70
N ARG A 370 7.61 4.24 2.51
CA ARG A 370 8.28 4.53 1.26
C ARG A 370 8.23 6.02 0.91
N ILE A 371 7.07 6.67 1.07
CA ILE A 371 6.94 8.12 0.84
C ILE A 371 7.85 8.89 1.81
N ILE A 372 7.85 8.53 3.10
CA ILE A 372 8.74 9.12 4.11
C ILE A 372 10.20 8.97 3.70
N ASN A 373 10.63 7.77 3.31
CA ASN A 373 12.01 7.49 2.92
C ASN A 373 12.45 8.30 1.68
N ASN A 374 11.52 8.64 0.79
CA ASN A 374 11.79 9.42 -0.42
C ASN A 374 11.81 10.94 -0.17
N ASN A 375 11.41 11.41 1.01
CA ASN A 375 11.31 12.82 1.37
C ASN A 375 12.14 13.12 2.63
N SER A 376 13.44 12.81 2.59
CA SER A 376 14.34 12.90 3.76
C SER A 376 14.58 14.32 4.27
N ASN A 377 14.21 15.35 3.50
CA ASN A 377 14.24 16.76 3.90
C ASN A 377 13.07 17.15 4.83
N ILE A 378 12.03 16.32 4.95
CA ILE A 378 10.84 16.59 5.75
C ILE A 378 10.92 15.81 7.06
N LYS A 379 10.62 16.47 8.18
CA LYS A 379 10.44 15.78 9.47
C LYS A 379 9.06 15.13 9.52
N PHE A 380 9.00 13.85 9.88
CA PHE A 380 7.73 13.15 10.09
C PHE A 380 7.55 12.82 11.56
N VAL A 381 6.43 13.26 12.14
CA VAL A 381 6.07 12.99 13.53
C VAL A 381 4.80 12.14 13.55
N ASN A 382 4.82 11.03 14.27
CA ASN A 382 3.63 10.20 14.45
C ASN A 382 3.09 10.35 15.88
N CYS A 383 1.93 10.96 15.99
CA CYS A 383 1.22 11.18 17.24
C CYS A 383 0.03 10.23 17.44
N SER A 384 -0.09 9.19 16.60
CA SER A 384 -1.14 8.18 16.69
C SER A 384 -0.79 7.08 17.71
N ARG A 385 -1.69 6.11 17.93
CA ARG A 385 -1.50 5.03 18.93
C ARG A 385 -1.41 3.61 18.35
N GLY A 386 -1.49 3.48 17.02
CA GLY A 386 -1.48 2.18 16.36
C GLY A 386 -0.09 1.62 16.02
N ALA A 387 0.02 1.06 14.82
CA ALA A 387 1.23 0.41 14.32
C ALA A 387 2.39 1.40 14.21
N LEU A 388 3.59 0.93 14.55
CA LEU A 388 4.83 1.69 14.38
C LEU A 388 5.07 1.96 12.90
N ILE A 389 5.23 3.23 12.51
CA ILE A 389 5.57 3.66 11.15
C ILE A 389 7.04 4.09 11.13
N ARG A 390 7.90 3.33 10.43
CA ARG A 390 9.34 3.60 10.34
C ARG A 390 9.63 4.88 9.58
N GLY A 391 10.67 5.60 10.01
CA GLY A 391 11.01 6.91 9.48
C GLY A 391 10.25 8.07 10.13
N THR A 392 9.26 7.79 10.97
CA THR A 392 8.64 8.80 11.83
C THR A 392 9.33 8.86 13.19
N ARG A 393 9.32 10.03 13.81
CA ARG A 393 9.54 10.16 15.25
C ARG A 393 8.20 10.04 15.97
N ASN A 394 8.08 9.05 16.84
CA ASN A 394 6.86 8.87 17.63
C ASN A 394 6.86 9.76 18.86
N MET A 395 5.78 10.49 19.10
CA MET A 395 5.63 11.36 20.27
C MET A 395 4.16 11.57 20.60
N ASN A 396 3.81 11.77 21.87
CA ASN A 396 2.45 12.20 22.20
C ASN A 396 2.22 13.65 21.72
N PHE A 397 1.04 13.95 21.18
CA PHE A 397 0.78 15.26 20.57
C PHE A 397 0.86 16.42 21.56
N LYS A 398 0.39 16.24 22.80
CA LYS A 398 0.55 17.27 23.84
C LYS A 398 2.03 17.59 24.08
N LEU A 399 2.88 16.56 24.18
CA LEU A 399 4.32 16.75 24.36
C LEU A 399 4.98 17.41 23.15
N PHE A 400 4.53 17.10 21.94
CA PHE A 400 4.95 17.77 20.71
C PHE A 400 4.69 19.29 20.81
N LEU A 401 3.44 19.65 21.15
CA LEU A 401 3.01 21.05 21.28
C LEU A 401 3.81 21.81 22.33
N GLU A 402 4.12 21.16 23.47
CA GLU A 402 4.86 21.79 24.58
C GLU A 402 6.35 21.99 24.31
N LYS A 403 6.97 21.12 23.51
CA LYS A 403 8.43 21.10 23.31
C LYS A 403 8.89 21.80 22.04
N GLU A 404 8.08 21.76 20.98
CA GLU A 404 8.57 22.07 19.63
C GLU A 404 7.91 23.27 18.98
N LEU A 405 6.82 23.74 19.58
CA LEU A 405 6.09 24.92 19.13
C LEU A 405 6.20 26.06 20.15
N LYS A 406 7.27 26.08 20.96
CA LYS A 406 7.61 27.21 21.83
C LYS A 406 8.31 28.32 21.06
#